data_AF-A0A2H9QW72-F1
#
_entry.id   AF-A0A2H9QW72-F1
#
_cell.length_a   1.000
_cell.length_b   1.000
_cell.length_c   1.000
_cell.angle_alpha   90.00
_cell.angle_beta   90.00
_cell.angle_gamma   90.00
#
_symmetry.space_group_name_H-M   'P 1'
#
loop_
_entity.id
_entity.type
_entity.pdbx_description
1 polymer ?
#
loop_
_entity_poly.entity_id
_entity_poly.type
_entity_poly.pdbx_seq_one_letter_code
_entity_poly.pdbx_strand_id
1 'polypeptide(L)'
;MDKQGEIVAEGKAKHTKEAIQSFFAGISSSRIRMAIEACGIWRGVYRLLTELGYEVLLASPLKTHQIAAKKKTDKVDSKTLADLLRTGYLPEVYIPSEDVMNLRDIARHRARLVSSFTHLLSSDGISLVNIIFSIILSQSLPLPNKVHHSS
;
A
#
# COMPACT_ATOMS: atom_id res chain seq x y z
N MET A 1 17.97 -0.35 15.67
CA MET A 1 19.36 -0.70 15.37
C MET A 1 20.11 0.58 15.08
N ASP A 2 21.34 0.71 15.53
CA ASP A 2 22.18 1.87 15.23
C ASP A 2 22.89 1.74 13.87
N LYS A 3 23.81 2.67 13.56
CA LYS A 3 24.55 2.66 12.29
C LYS A 3 25.54 1.49 12.21
N GLN A 4 26.04 1.03 13.35
CA GLN A 4 27.02 -0.05 13.48
C GLN A 4 26.37 -1.42 13.31
N GLY A 5 25.06 -1.53 13.52
CA GLY A 5 24.31 -2.78 13.44
C GLY A 5 23.92 -3.34 14.81
N GLU A 6 24.13 -2.58 15.88
CA GLU A 6 23.76 -3.00 17.23
C GLU A 6 22.28 -2.78 17.51
N ILE A 7 21.66 -3.77 18.13
CA ILE A 7 20.23 -3.75 18.45
C ILE A 7 20.02 -2.88 19.70
N VAL A 8 19.59 -1.64 19.48
CA VAL A 8 19.25 -0.69 20.56
C VAL A 8 17.95 -1.07 21.29
N ALA A 9 16.95 -1.59 20.56
CA ALA A 9 15.68 -2.05 21.11
C ALA A 9 15.06 -3.10 20.17
N GLU A 10 14.45 -4.14 20.74
CA GLU A 10 13.70 -5.18 20.04
C GLU A 10 12.49 -5.57 20.88
N GLY A 11 11.33 -5.74 20.25
CA GLY A 11 10.12 -6.19 20.94
C GLY A 11 8.88 -6.10 20.07
N LYS A 12 7.75 -6.48 20.65
CA LYS A 12 6.43 -6.35 20.02
C LYS A 12 5.69 -5.18 20.64
N ALA A 13 5.18 -4.28 19.81
CA ALA A 13 4.33 -3.18 20.22
C ALA A 13 2.93 -3.35 19.63
N LYS A 14 1.90 -2.95 20.38
CA LYS A 14 0.54 -2.83 19.83
C LYS A 14 0.53 -1.70 18.80
N HIS A 15 -0.39 -1.77 17.83
CA HIS A 15 -0.62 -0.71 16.85
C HIS A 15 -1.38 0.48 17.43
N THR A 16 -0.96 0.99 18.60
CA THR A 16 -1.53 2.17 19.25
C THR A 16 -0.46 3.22 19.45
N LYS A 17 -0.88 4.49 19.50
CA LYS A 17 0.02 5.63 19.65
C LYS A 17 0.84 5.52 20.93
N GLU A 18 0.18 5.17 22.02
CA GLU A 18 0.76 5.07 23.37
C GLU A 18 1.80 3.96 23.45
N ALA A 19 1.53 2.81 22.82
CA ALA A 19 2.44 1.68 22.82
C ALA A 19 3.70 1.98 22.01
N ILE A 20 3.58 2.63 20.86
CA ILE A 20 4.72 3.02 20.02
C ILE A 20 5.55 4.09 20.71
N GLN A 21 4.91 5.12 21.29
CA GLN A 21 5.61 6.15 22.06
C GLN A 21 6.35 5.57 23.27
N SER A 22 5.72 4.64 24.00
CA SER A 22 6.36 3.97 25.12
C SER A 22 7.55 3.10 24.65
N PHE A 23 7.42 2.44 23.50
CA PHE A 23 8.49 1.58 22.96
C PHE A 23 9.73 2.39 22.56
N PHE A 24 9.55 3.59 22.02
CA PHE A 24 10.65 4.50 21.64
C PHE A 24 10.90 5.61 22.67
N ALA A 25 10.39 5.45 23.90
CA ALA A 25 10.57 6.45 24.95
C ALA A 25 12.06 6.70 25.21
N GLY A 26 12.45 7.97 25.27
CA GLY A 26 13.85 8.38 25.46
C GLY A 26 14.66 8.53 24.16
N ILE A 27 14.10 8.18 22.99
CA ILE A 27 14.73 8.43 21.69
C ILE A 27 13.89 9.47 20.94
N SER A 28 14.53 10.58 20.54
CA SER A 28 13.84 11.60 19.73
C SER A 28 13.42 11.01 18.37
N SER A 29 12.17 11.26 17.96
CA SER A 29 11.63 10.82 16.67
C SER A 29 12.47 11.31 15.48
N SER A 30 13.03 12.51 15.56
CA SER A 30 13.94 13.08 14.55
C SER A 30 15.22 12.25 14.30
N ARG A 31 15.57 11.36 15.22
CA ARG A 31 16.74 10.48 15.11
C ARG A 31 16.37 9.07 14.63
N ILE A 32 15.09 8.78 14.42
CA ILE A 32 14.60 7.46 14.05
C ILE A 32 14.06 7.50 12.63
N ARG A 33 14.69 6.73 11.74
CA ARG A 33 14.12 6.33 10.46
C ARG A 33 13.47 4.96 10.63
N MET A 34 12.26 4.80 10.10
CA MET A 34 11.50 3.55 10.19
C MET A 34 11.31 2.95 8.81
N ALA A 35 11.50 1.63 8.70
CA ALA A 35 11.14 0.87 7.51
C ALA A 35 9.97 -0.05 7.83
N ILE A 36 8.91 0.01 7.02
CA ILE A 36 7.76 -0.89 7.09
C ILE A 36 7.57 -1.61 5.76
N GLU A 37 7.16 -2.87 5.79
CA GLU A 37 6.84 -3.63 4.58
C GLU A 37 5.48 -3.19 4.00
N ALA A 38 5.36 -3.09 2.67
CA ALA A 38 4.09 -2.73 1.99
C ALA A 38 3.04 -3.86 2.01
N CYS A 39 2.74 -4.39 3.20
CA CYS A 39 1.79 -5.48 3.44
C CYS A 39 0.42 -4.95 3.91
N GLY A 40 -0.55 -5.84 4.15
CA GLY A 40 -1.99 -5.51 4.21
C GLY A 40 -2.42 -4.32 5.08
N ILE A 41 -1.68 -3.99 6.13
CA ILE A 41 -2.00 -2.89 7.07
C ILE A 41 -1.08 -1.66 6.94
N TRP A 42 -0.21 -1.61 5.91
CA TRP A 42 0.86 -0.61 5.82
C TRP A 42 0.36 0.83 5.89
N ARG A 43 -0.82 1.14 5.33
CA ARG A 43 -1.37 2.51 5.30
C ARG A 43 -1.70 3.04 6.69
N GLY A 44 -2.28 2.19 7.54
CA GLY A 44 -2.63 2.57 8.91
C GLY A 44 -1.39 2.78 9.76
N VAL A 45 -0.41 1.87 9.63
CA VAL A 45 0.88 1.97 10.32
C VAL A 45 1.66 3.20 9.85
N TYR A 46 1.72 3.43 8.54
CA TYR A 46 2.36 4.61 7.95
C TYR A 46 1.76 5.91 8.48
N ARG A 47 0.43 6.04 8.47
CA ARG A 47 -0.29 7.21 8.99
C ARG A 47 0.01 7.44 10.48
N LEU A 48 -0.10 6.40 11.30
CA LEU A 48 0.17 6.48 12.73
C LEU A 48 1.60 6.93 13.03
N LEU A 49 2.59 6.38 12.33
CA LEU A 49 4.00 6.70 12.54
C LEU A 49 4.36 8.11 12.02
N THR A 50 3.79 8.52 10.89
CA THR A 50 4.01 9.87 10.35
C THR A 50 3.35 10.94 11.21
N GLU A 51 2.14 10.70 11.74
CA GLU A 51 1.48 11.58 12.73
C GLU A 51 2.27 11.72 14.04
N LEU A 52 3.09 10.72 14.37
CA LEU A 52 4.03 10.76 15.50
C LEU A 52 5.34 11.49 15.18
N GLY A 53 5.53 11.97 13.95
CA GLY A 53 6.70 12.72 13.51
C GLY A 53 7.91 11.86 13.16
N TYR A 54 7.72 10.55 12.89
CA TYR A 54 8.80 9.69 12.41
C TYR A 54 8.98 9.80 10.89
N GLU A 55 10.22 9.66 10.42
CA GLU A 55 10.50 9.44 9.01
C GLU A 55 10.24 7.97 8.67
N VAL A 56 9.27 7.71 7.80
CA VAL A 56 8.82 6.34 7.48
C VAL A 56 9.04 6.04 6.00
N LEU A 57 9.78 4.98 5.73
CA LEU A 57 10.03 4.44 4.40
C LEU A 57 9.27 3.13 4.22
N LEU A 58 8.73 2.94 3.03
CA LEU A 58 7.96 1.77 2.67
C LEU A 58 8.81 0.81 1.84
N ALA A 59 8.99 -0.43 2.27
CA ALA A 59 9.79 -1.43 1.60
C ALA A 59 8.95 -2.41 0.76
N SER A 60 9.48 -2.83 -0.38
CA SER A 60 8.85 -3.78 -1.29
C SER A 60 8.84 -5.19 -0.69
N PRO A 61 7.66 -5.79 -0.44
CA PRO A 61 7.56 -7.13 0.13
C PRO A 61 8.29 -8.18 -0.70
N LEU A 62 8.12 -8.11 -2.02
CA LEU A 62 8.72 -9.05 -2.97
C LEU A 62 10.25 -8.98 -2.94
N LYS A 63 10.82 -7.77 -3.04
CA LYS A 63 12.27 -7.58 -3.07
C LYS A 63 12.89 -7.87 -1.70
N THR A 64 12.25 -7.43 -0.62
CA THR A 64 12.70 -7.74 0.75
C THR A 64 12.70 -9.25 1.00
N HIS A 65 11.66 -9.97 0.55
CA HIS A 65 11.60 -11.43 0.66
C HIS A 65 12.71 -12.14 -0.14
N GLN A 66 13.11 -11.61 -1.30
CA GLN A 66 14.23 -12.14 -2.08
C GLN A 66 15.58 -11.97 -1.38
N ILE A 67 15.70 -10.97 -0.51
CA ILE A 67 16.93 -10.67 0.23
C ILE A 67 16.94 -11.37 1.61
N ALA A 68 15.77 -11.61 2.20
CA ALA A 68 15.62 -12.18 3.52
C ALA A 68 16.03 -13.67 3.58
N ALA A 69 16.38 -14.12 4.79
CA ALA A 69 16.71 -15.51 5.03
C ALA A 69 15.51 -16.44 4.76
N LYS A 70 15.79 -17.70 4.38
CA LYS A 70 14.76 -18.73 4.07
C LYS A 70 13.68 -18.91 5.15
N LYS A 71 13.98 -18.61 6.42
CA LYS A 71 13.04 -18.71 7.53
C LYS A 71 12.44 -17.34 7.85
N LYS A 72 11.22 -17.11 7.36
CA LYS A 72 10.46 -15.88 7.59
C LYS A 72 9.87 -15.88 9.01
N THR A 73 10.26 -14.91 9.82
CA THR A 73 9.72 -14.65 11.16
C THR A 73 9.73 -13.14 11.40
N ASP A 74 8.79 -12.61 12.18
CA ASP A 74 8.71 -11.18 12.52
C ASP A 74 10.07 -10.61 12.99
N LYS A 75 10.83 -11.40 13.74
CA LYS A 75 12.16 -11.04 14.24
C LYS A 75 13.19 -10.93 13.11
N VAL A 76 13.26 -11.93 12.24
CA VAL A 76 14.20 -11.93 11.10
C VAL A 76 13.84 -10.84 10.10
N ASP A 77 12.55 -10.62 9.85
CA ASP A 77 12.07 -9.61 8.90
C ASP A 77 12.39 -8.20 9.41
N SER A 78 12.10 -7.90 10.68
CA SER A 78 12.40 -6.59 11.29
C SER A 78 13.90 -6.30 11.33
N LYS A 79 14.74 -7.30 11.63
CA LYS A 79 16.20 -7.16 11.54
C LYS A 79 16.65 -6.89 10.11
N THR A 80 16.15 -7.65 9.14
CA THR A 80 16.50 -7.50 7.71
C THR A 80 16.14 -6.10 7.22
N LEU A 81 14.93 -5.61 7.53
CA LEU A 81 14.49 -4.25 7.19
C LEU A 81 15.38 -3.19 7.83
N ALA A 82 15.74 -3.35 9.10
CA ALA A 82 16.60 -2.41 9.78
C ALA A 82 18.04 -2.39 9.20
N ASP A 83 18.57 -3.55 8.78
CA ASP A 83 19.88 -3.64 8.14
C ASP A 83 19.86 -2.99 6.75
N LEU A 84 18.84 -3.27 5.95
CA LEU A 84 18.66 -2.65 4.64
C LEU A 84 18.50 -1.13 4.76
N LEU A 85 17.78 -0.66 5.77
CA LEU A 85 17.61 0.77 6.05
C LEU A 85 18.92 1.44 6.43
N ARG A 86 19.68 0.89 7.39
CA ARG A 86 20.93 1.53 7.85
C ARG A 86 22.01 1.55 6.78
N THR A 87 22.02 0.55 5.90
CA THR A 87 23.02 0.41 4.84
C THR A 87 22.63 1.13 3.55
N GLY A 88 21.42 1.68 3.46
CA GLY A 88 20.93 2.39 2.26
C GLY A 88 20.54 1.48 1.11
N TYR A 89 20.35 0.18 1.35
CA TYR A 89 19.92 -0.81 0.36
C TYR A 89 18.43 -1.17 0.45
N LEU A 90 17.64 -0.37 1.18
CA LEU A 90 16.21 -0.62 1.32
C LEU A 90 15.52 -0.58 -0.05
N PRO A 91 14.78 -1.64 -0.46
CA PRO A 91 14.05 -1.63 -1.71
C PRO A 91 12.77 -0.81 -1.54
N GLU A 92 12.90 0.51 -1.60
CA GLU A 92 11.81 1.44 -1.35
C GLU A 92 10.69 1.36 -2.39
N VAL A 93 9.47 1.62 -1.94
CA VAL A 93 8.25 1.71 -2.74
C VAL A 93 7.70 3.11 -2.60
N TYR A 94 7.35 3.70 -3.74
CA TYR A 94 6.70 5.01 -3.78
C TYR A 94 5.36 4.99 -3.03
N ILE A 95 5.20 5.92 -2.09
CA ILE A 95 3.95 6.19 -1.39
C ILE A 95 3.22 7.31 -2.15
N PRO A 96 2.08 7.00 -2.81
CA PRO A 96 1.30 8.03 -3.51
C PRO A 96 0.64 8.99 -2.54
N SER A 97 0.27 10.17 -3.02
CA SER A 97 -0.60 11.09 -2.26
C SER A 97 -1.96 10.45 -1.93
N GLU A 98 -2.64 11.00 -0.92
CA GLU A 98 -3.95 10.49 -0.49
C GLU A 98 -4.98 10.50 -1.63
N ASP A 99 -5.01 11.56 -2.45
CA ASP A 99 -5.89 11.65 -3.62
C ASP A 99 -5.63 10.52 -4.63
N VAL A 100 -4.35 10.24 -4.92
CA VAL A 100 -3.97 9.16 -5.84
C VAL A 100 -4.31 7.79 -5.24
N MET A 101 -4.15 7.61 -3.93
CA MET A 101 -4.55 6.37 -3.25
C MET A 101 -6.06 6.18 -3.30
N ASN A 102 -6.86 7.22 -3.06
CA ASN A 102 -8.31 7.19 -3.11
C ASN A 102 -8.81 6.81 -4.51
N LEU A 103 -8.26 7.45 -5.55
CA LEU A 103 -8.57 7.11 -6.94
C LEU A 103 -8.24 5.65 -7.28
N ARG A 104 -7.07 5.16 -6.83
CA ARG A 104 -6.67 3.76 -7.01
C ARG A 104 -7.60 2.79 -6.30
N ASP A 105 -8.13 3.15 -5.13
CA ASP A 105 -9.05 2.29 -4.40
C ASP A 105 -10.40 2.20 -5.08
N ILE A 106 -10.94 3.31 -5.60
CA ILE A 106 -12.16 3.31 -6.42
C ILE A 106 -11.94 2.44 -7.66
N ALA A 107 -10.83 2.61 -8.38
CA ALA A 107 -10.52 1.83 -9.56
C ALA A 107 -10.41 0.32 -9.26
N ARG A 108 -9.69 -0.05 -8.19
CA ARG A 108 -9.60 -1.44 -7.74
C ARG A 108 -10.95 -2.02 -7.29
N HIS A 109 -11.76 -1.22 -6.60
CA HIS A 109 -13.08 -1.65 -6.17
C HIS A 109 -13.98 -1.95 -7.38
N ARG A 110 -14.03 -1.05 -8.36
CA ARG A 110 -14.73 -1.27 -9.62
C ARG A 110 -14.22 -2.52 -10.35
N ALA A 111 -12.91 -2.68 -10.49
CA ALA A 111 -12.32 -3.86 -11.13
C ALA A 111 -12.70 -5.17 -10.42
N ARG A 112 -12.72 -5.18 -9.08
CA ARG A 112 -13.17 -6.34 -8.29
C ARG A 112 -14.65 -6.64 -8.53
N LEU A 113 -15.52 -5.63 -8.51
CA LEU A 113 -16.95 -5.83 -8.77
C LEU A 113 -17.20 -6.39 -10.16
N VAL A 114 -16.55 -5.82 -11.19
CA VAL A 114 -16.63 -6.34 -12.56
C VAL A 114 -16.16 -7.78 -12.62
N SER A 115 -15.01 -8.10 -12.02
CA SER A 115 -14.47 -9.46 -11.97
C SER A 115 -15.43 -10.43 -11.26
N SER A 116 -15.99 -10.06 -10.12
CA SER A 116 -16.95 -10.89 -9.37
C SER A 116 -18.23 -11.13 -10.16
N PHE A 117 -18.74 -10.09 -10.82
CA PHE A 117 -19.92 -10.17 -11.68
C PHE A 117 -19.65 -11.07 -12.89
N THR A 118 -18.50 -10.90 -13.56
CA THR A 118 -18.06 -11.78 -14.66
C THR A 118 -17.94 -13.23 -14.20
N HIS A 119 -17.36 -13.51 -13.02
CA HIS A 119 -17.27 -14.87 -12.48
C HIS A 119 -18.65 -15.50 -12.25
N LEU A 120 -19.55 -14.79 -11.57
CA LEU A 120 -20.92 -15.27 -11.27
C LEU A 120 -21.75 -15.53 -12.51
N LEU A 121 -21.46 -14.83 -13.61
CA LEU A 121 -22.25 -14.90 -14.83
C LEU A 121 -21.60 -15.74 -15.93
N SER A 122 -20.30 -16.01 -15.83
CA SER A 122 -19.60 -17.01 -16.64
C SER A 122 -20.02 -18.44 -16.30
N SER A 123 -20.61 -18.66 -15.12
CA SER A 123 -21.37 -19.89 -14.82
C SER A 123 -22.64 -20.03 -15.65
N ASP A 124 -23.20 -18.92 -16.14
CA ASP A 124 -24.44 -18.85 -16.92
C ASP A 124 -24.22 -18.19 -18.30
N GLY A 125 -23.29 -18.75 -19.10
CA GLY A 125 -23.23 -18.64 -20.57
C GLY A 125 -23.42 -17.28 -21.27
N ILE A 126 -22.31 -16.69 -21.74
CA ILE A 126 -22.14 -15.90 -22.99
C ILE A 126 -22.86 -14.52 -23.12
N SER A 127 -23.97 -14.26 -22.44
CA SER A 127 -24.84 -13.12 -22.76
C SER A 127 -24.27 -11.73 -22.38
N LEU A 128 -23.28 -11.65 -21.48
CA LEU A 128 -22.89 -10.39 -20.83
C LEU A 128 -21.65 -9.69 -21.38
N VAL A 129 -20.83 -10.37 -22.19
CA VAL A 129 -19.74 -9.70 -22.91
C VAL A 129 -20.31 -8.57 -23.77
N ASN A 130 -21.50 -8.79 -24.36
CA ASN A 130 -22.21 -7.78 -25.14
C ASN A 130 -22.72 -6.60 -24.30
N ILE A 131 -23.22 -6.84 -23.08
CA ILE A 131 -23.76 -5.78 -22.22
C ILE A 131 -22.64 -4.90 -21.65
N ILE A 132 -21.54 -5.51 -21.18
CA ILE A 132 -20.40 -4.76 -20.66
C ILE A 132 -19.73 -3.93 -21.78
N PHE A 133 -19.58 -4.50 -22.98
CA PHE A 133 -19.05 -3.76 -24.14
C PHE A 133 -19.97 -2.58 -24.53
N SER A 134 -21.30 -2.75 -24.46
CA SER A 134 -22.29 -1.70 -24.75
C SER A 134 -22.25 -0.54 -23.74
N ILE A 135 -22.09 -0.84 -22.45
CA ILE A 135 -22.01 0.17 -21.39
C ILE A 135 -20.71 0.99 -21.52
N ILE A 136 -19.59 0.35 -21.88
CA ILE A 136 -18.30 1.03 -22.07
C ILE A 136 -18.33 1.95 -23.31
N LEU A 137 -18.95 1.54 -24.41
CA LEU A 137 -19.13 2.37 -25.62
C LEU A 137 -20.08 3.55 -25.38
N SER A 138 -21.16 3.35 -24.62
CA SER A 138 -22.14 4.40 -24.28
C SER A 138 -21.53 5.55 -23.46
N GLN A 139 -20.57 5.26 -22.57
CA GLN A 139 -19.92 6.27 -21.75
C GLN A 139 -18.74 6.99 -22.46
N SER A 140 -18.36 6.54 -23.66
CA SER A 140 -17.17 7.04 -24.38
C SER A 140 -17.50 7.84 -25.65
N LEU A 141 -18.77 7.93 -26.05
CA LEU A 141 -19.20 8.71 -27.22
C LEU A 141 -19.71 10.10 -26.78
N PRO A 142 -19.13 11.21 -27.28
CA PRO A 142 -19.70 12.54 -27.06
C PRO A 142 -21.07 12.62 -27.73
N LEU A 143 -22.06 13.15 -27.01
CA LEU A 143 -23.42 13.32 -27.52
C LEU A 143 -23.42 14.13 -28.82
N PRO A 144 -24.18 13.72 -29.85
CA PRO A 144 -24.24 14.47 -31.10
C PRO A 144 -24.83 15.87 -30.85
N ASN A 145 -24.11 16.89 -31.29
CA ASN A 145 -24.57 18.28 -31.24
C ASN A 145 -25.94 18.39 -31.91
N LYS A 146 -26.93 18.90 -31.17
CA LYS A 146 -28.24 19.28 -31.73
C LYS A 146 -28.00 20.38 -32.76
N VAL A 147 -28.13 20.05 -34.03
CA VAL A 147 -28.19 21.04 -35.11
C VAL A 147 -29.53 21.74 -34.97
N HIS A 148 -29.51 22.99 -34.51
CA HIS A 148 -30.67 23.87 -34.61
C HIS A 148 -30.92 24.15 -36.09
N HIS A 149 -31.92 23.50 -36.66
CA HIS A 149 -32.55 24.01 -37.87
C HIS A 149 -33.64 24.99 -37.46
N SER A 150 -33.30 26.27 -37.57
CA SER A 150 -34.24 27.38 -37.69
C SER A 150 -34.87 27.35 -39.08
N SER A 151 -36.19 27.17 -39.16
CA SER A 151 -37.17 27.90 -39.98
C SER A 151 -38.51 27.17 -39.94
#